data_AF-A0A524GKR6-F1
#
_entry.id   AF-A0A524GKR6-F1
#
_cell.length_a   1.000
_cell.length_b   1.000
_cell.length_c   1.000
_cell.angle_alpha   90.00
_cell.angle_beta   90.00
_cell.angle_gamma   90.00
#
_symmetry.space_group_name_H-M   'P 1'
#
loop_
_entity.id
_entity.type
_entity.pdbx_description
1 polymer ?
#
loop_
_entity_poly.entity_id
_entity_poly.type
_entity_poly.pdbx_seq_one_letter_code
_entity_poly.pdbx_strand_id
1 'polypeptide(L)'
;MKITIDKNVVELVPENNEETSSLTTLWRILIDCMGDNRLLNPIGEYIPEKQNLARFVIEGIPGGITKRSSEQHAEVDDAYYCAICNKYMNVKAGEELPLCCGKIMVCMD
;
A
#
# COMPACT_ATOMS: atom_id res chain seq x y z
N MET A 1 17.38 -10.44 -1.53
CA MET A 1 17.79 -9.07 -1.17
C MET A 1 18.29 -9.05 0.26
N LYS A 2 19.45 -8.43 0.51
CA LYS A 2 19.99 -8.23 1.86
C LYS A 2 19.56 -6.86 2.40
N ILE A 3 19.11 -6.83 3.65
CA ILE A 3 18.71 -5.61 4.36
C ILE A 3 19.65 -5.39 5.54
N THR A 4 20.22 -4.19 5.67
CA THR A 4 21.02 -3.76 6.83
C THR A 4 20.44 -2.48 7.41
N ILE A 5 20.53 -2.33 8.73
CA ILE A 5 20.10 -1.14 9.46
C ILE A 5 21.32 -0.55 10.16
N ASP A 6 21.73 0.65 9.75
CA ASP A 6 22.74 1.45 10.44
C ASP A 6 22.05 2.66 11.06
N LYS A 7 21.80 2.61 12.37
CA LYS A 7 21.08 3.62 13.13
C LYS A 7 19.69 3.91 12.53
N ASN A 8 19.54 5.04 11.85
CA ASN A 8 18.31 5.50 11.21
C ASN A 8 18.33 5.33 9.68
N VAL A 9 19.32 4.63 9.13
CA VAL A 9 19.46 4.35 7.70
C VAL A 9 19.17 2.89 7.43
N VAL A 10 18.28 2.63 6.46
CA VAL A 10 18.02 1.30 5.92
C VAL A 10 18.73 1.16 4.59
N GLU A 11 19.53 0.12 4.45
CA GLU A 11 20.24 -0.22 3.22
C GLU A 11 19.64 -1.48 2.61
N LEU A 12 19.39 -1.43 1.30
CA LEU A 12 18.88 -2.55 0.51
C LEU A 12 19.92 -2.91 -0.54
N VAL A 13 20.48 -4.12 -0.45
CA VAL A 13 21.43 -4.66 -1.42
C VAL A 13 20.75 -5.78 -2.21
N PRO A 14 20.42 -5.57 -3.51
CA PRO A 14 19.83 -6.63 -4.32
C PRO A 14 20.85 -7.76 -4.52
N GLU A 15 20.38 -8.99 -4.50
CA GLU A 15 21.21 -10.21 -4.62
C GLU A 15 21.10 -10.87 -6.00
N ASN A 16 20.18 -10.38 -6.84
CA ASN A 16 19.97 -10.86 -8.20
C ASN A 16 19.46 -9.75 -9.15
N ASN A 17 19.35 -10.09 -10.43
CA ASN A 17 18.97 -9.14 -11.49
C ASN A 17 17.52 -8.65 -11.37
N GLU A 18 16.59 -9.51 -10.93
CA GLU A 18 15.18 -9.16 -10.75
C GLU A 18 14.99 -8.13 -9.63
N GLU A 19 15.66 -8.35 -8.50
CA GLU A 19 15.70 -7.42 -7.38
C GLU A 19 16.35 -6.09 -7.76
N THR A 20 17.43 -6.12 -8.55
CA THR A 20 18.10 -4.91 -9.06
C THR A 20 17.16 -4.09 -9.94
N SER A 21 16.43 -4.74 -10.84
CA SER A 21 15.43 -4.10 -11.71
C SER A 21 14.28 -3.48 -10.90
N SER A 22 13.79 -4.22 -9.90
CA SER A 22 12.71 -3.79 -9.01
C SER A 22 13.14 -2.58 -8.16
N LEU A 23 14.33 -2.62 -7.56
CA LEU A 23 14.89 -1.53 -6.76
C LEU A 23 15.17 -0.29 -7.61
N THR A 24 15.65 -0.47 -8.85
CA THR A 24 15.83 0.64 -9.82
C THR A 24 14.51 1.33 -10.14
N THR A 25 13.45 0.54 -10.36
CA THR A 25 12.11 1.08 -10.63
C THR A 25 11.57 1.82 -9.41
N LEU A 26 11.72 1.24 -8.21
CA LEU A 26 11.34 1.89 -6.96
C LEU A 26 12.06 3.25 -6.80
N TRP A 27 13.37 3.30 -7.03
CA TRP A 27 14.16 4.52 -6.87
C TRP A 27 13.72 5.65 -7.81
N ARG A 28 13.33 5.30 -9.05
CA ARG A 28 12.75 6.25 -10.02
C ARG A 28 11.40 6.82 -9.59
N ILE A 29 10.63 6.07 -8.80
CA ILE A 29 9.35 6.53 -8.26
C ILE A 29 9.58 7.43 -7.03
N LEU A 30 10.53 7.06 -6.18
CA LEU A 30 10.82 7.76 -4.94
C LEU A 30 11.49 9.12 -5.15
N ILE A 31 12.40 9.21 -6.13
CA ILE A 31 13.11 10.44 -6.45
C ILE A 31 12.35 11.21 -7.52
N ASP A 32 11.88 12.40 -7.16
CA ASP A 32 11.52 13.44 -8.12
C ASP A 32 12.70 14.40 -8.28
N CYS A 33 13.26 14.49 -9.49
CA CYS A 33 14.43 15.33 -9.77
C CYS A 33 14.15 16.84 -9.58
N MET A 34 12.89 17.26 -9.45
CA MET A 34 12.50 18.67 -9.32
C MET A 34 11.67 18.98 -8.06
N GLY A 35 11.54 18.03 -7.12
CA GLY A 35 10.68 18.17 -5.94
C GLY A 35 11.18 17.45 -4.69
N ASP A 36 10.25 17.13 -3.79
CA ASP A 36 10.52 16.37 -2.57
C ASP A 36 10.54 14.86 -2.85
N ASN A 37 11.49 14.15 -2.22
CA ASN A 37 11.49 12.69 -2.25
C ASN A 37 10.21 12.14 -1.61
N ARG A 38 9.64 11.09 -2.19
CA ARG A 38 8.48 10.40 -1.62
C ARG A 38 8.89 9.51 -0.45
N LEU A 39 8.07 9.46 0.59
CA LEU A 39 8.27 8.57 1.73
C LEU A 39 7.63 7.20 1.52
N LEU A 40 8.25 6.17 2.11
CA LEU A 40 7.67 4.84 2.24
C LEU A 40 7.04 4.69 3.62
N ASN A 41 5.72 4.49 3.67
CA ASN A 41 4.99 4.29 4.92
C ASN A 41 4.65 2.80 5.10
N PRO A 42 5.05 2.15 6.20
CA PRO A 42 4.76 0.74 6.42
C PRO A 42 3.25 0.48 6.51
N ILE A 43 2.81 -0.68 6.02
CA ILE A 43 1.42 -1.14 6.07
C ILE A 43 1.33 -2.32 7.04
N GLY A 44 0.60 -2.13 8.14
CA GLY A 44 0.32 -3.20 9.11
C GLY A 44 1.56 -3.71 9.86
N GLU A 45 1.47 -4.94 10.34
CA GLU A 45 2.53 -5.65 11.05
C GLU A 45 3.31 -6.60 10.13
N TYR A 46 4.62 -6.75 10.38
CA TYR A 46 5.43 -7.79 9.76
C TYR A 46 5.54 -8.98 10.72
N ILE A 47 4.79 -10.06 10.43
CA ILE A 47 4.82 -11.32 11.17
C ILE A 47 5.19 -12.46 10.19
N PRO A 48 6.46 -12.90 10.15
CA PRO A 48 6.94 -13.92 9.23
C PRO A 48 6.15 -15.24 9.27
N GLU A 49 5.63 -15.61 10.44
CA GLU A 49 4.86 -16.85 10.67
C GLU A 49 3.48 -16.81 10.01
N LYS A 50 2.89 -15.61 9.86
CA LYS A 50 1.63 -15.40 9.14
C LYS A 50 1.89 -15.24 7.66
N GLN A 51 2.80 -14.34 7.32
CA GLN A 51 3.19 -14.03 5.95
C GLN A 51 4.55 -13.32 5.95
N ASN A 52 5.56 -13.96 5.35
CA ASN A 52 6.91 -13.40 5.24
C ASN A 52 6.98 -12.30 4.16
N LEU A 53 6.28 -11.18 4.39
CA LEU A 53 6.18 -10.05 3.47
C LEU A 53 6.04 -8.73 4.25
N ALA A 54 7.01 -7.83 4.10
CA ALA A 54 6.87 -6.44 4.51
C ALA A 54 6.23 -5.62 3.38
N ARG A 55 5.31 -4.71 3.72
CA ARG A 55 4.61 -3.87 2.73
C ARG A 55 4.71 -2.40 3.12
N PHE A 56 4.87 -1.56 2.10
CA PHE A 56 4.89 -0.12 2.23
C PHE A 56 3.97 0.51 1.18
N VAL A 57 3.32 1.60 1.53
CA VAL A 57 2.69 2.51 0.58
C VAL A 57 3.66 3.64 0.26
N ILE A 58 3.71 4.06 -1.00
CA ILE A 58 4.48 5.23 -1.42
C ILE A 58 3.62 6.47 -1.24
N GLU A 59 4.07 7.43 -0.45
CA GLU A 59 3.33 8.66 -0.19
C GLU A 59 3.05 9.47 -1.46
N GLY A 60 1.85 10.03 -1.55
CA GLY A 60 1.41 10.84 -2.67
C GLY A 60 1.21 10.07 -3.98
N ILE A 61 1.30 8.72 -3.98
CA ILE A 61 0.92 7.88 -5.11
C ILE A 61 -0.49 7.34 -4.83
N PRO A 62 -1.48 7.66 -5.68
CA PRO A 62 -2.83 7.12 -5.51
C PRO A 62 -2.78 5.58 -5.62
N GLY A 63 -3.47 4.91 -4.69
CA GLY A 63 -3.65 3.46 -4.73
C GLY A 63 -4.48 3.00 -5.94
N GLY A 64 -4.85 1.71 -5.94
CA GLY A 64 -5.61 1.12 -7.03
C GLY A 64 -6.91 1.87 -7.37
N ILE A 65 -7.30 1.81 -8.64
CA ILE A 65 -8.60 2.33 -9.10
C ILE A 65 -9.71 1.60 -8.34
N THR A 66 -10.58 2.38 -7.69
CA THR A 66 -11.73 1.89 -6.95
C THR A 66 -12.95 1.85 -7.87
N LYS A 67 -13.59 0.69 -7.94
CA LYS A 67 -14.92 0.55 -8.55
C LYS A 67 -15.96 0.37 -7.45
N ARG A 68 -17.22 0.66 -7.73
CA ARG A 68 -18.31 0.35 -6.80
C ARG A 68 -18.86 -1.03 -7.13
N SER A 69 -19.13 -1.84 -6.10
CA SER A 69 -19.72 -3.16 -6.24
C SER A 69 -21.23 -3.03 -6.27
N SER A 70 -21.87 -3.45 -7.36
CA SER A 70 -23.34 -3.43 -7.48
C SER A 70 -24.06 -4.43 -6.59
N GLU A 71 -23.34 -5.32 -5.92
CA GLU A 71 -23.90 -6.45 -5.17
C GLU A 71 -23.92 -6.24 -3.65
N GLN A 72 -23.12 -5.31 -3.12
CA GLN A 72 -22.97 -5.11 -1.67
C GLN A 72 -23.06 -3.63 -1.34
N HIS A 73 -23.76 -3.30 -0.25
CA HIS A 73 -23.97 -1.93 0.18
C HIS A 73 -23.52 -1.77 1.64
N ALA A 74 -23.05 -0.58 2.00
CA ALA A 74 -22.69 -0.25 3.37
C ALA A 74 -23.94 -0.24 4.26
N GLU A 75 -23.85 -0.86 5.44
CA GLU A 75 -24.94 -0.86 6.42
C GLU A 75 -24.99 0.44 7.22
N VAL A 76 -23.83 1.05 7.46
CA VAL A 76 -23.63 2.25 8.27
C VAL A 76 -22.72 3.25 7.56
N ASP A 77 -22.76 4.51 7.99
CA ASP A 77 -21.81 5.53 7.58
C ASP A 77 -20.46 5.26 8.25
N ASP A 78 -19.48 4.74 7.51
CA ASP A 78 -18.16 4.43 8.06
C ASP A 78 -17.02 4.59 7.03
N ALA A 79 -15.79 4.62 7.53
CA ALA A 79 -14.57 4.56 6.74
C ALA A 79 -14.28 3.10 6.34
N TYR A 80 -14.06 2.91 5.04
CA TYR A 80 -13.61 1.64 4.49
C TYR A 80 -12.18 1.77 4.01
N TYR A 81 -11.37 0.72 4.18
CA TYR A 81 -9.99 0.69 3.73
C TYR A 81 -9.65 -0.56 2.92
N CYS A 82 -8.72 -0.41 1.98
CA CYS A 82 -8.19 -1.51 1.20
C CYS A 82 -7.01 -2.12 1.96
N ALA A 83 -7.15 -3.34 2.44
CA ALA A 83 -6.06 -4.08 3.13
C ALA A 83 -4.84 -4.38 2.24
N ILE A 84 -4.88 -4.05 0.93
CA ILE A 84 -3.79 -4.26 -0.02
C ILE A 84 -2.95 -2.97 -0.18
N CYS A 85 -3.58 -1.87 -0.61
CA CYS A 85 -2.88 -0.60 -0.88
C CYS A 85 -3.05 0.46 0.21
N ASN A 86 -3.74 0.14 1.30
CA ASN A 86 -4.04 1.03 2.42
C ASN A 86 -4.85 2.30 2.04
N LYS A 87 -5.42 2.36 0.84
CA LYS A 87 -6.36 3.41 0.45
C LYS A 87 -7.60 3.33 1.33
N TYR A 88 -8.05 4.44 1.88
CA TYR A 88 -9.31 4.53 2.62
C TYR A 88 -10.26 5.54 1.97
N MET A 89 -11.55 5.38 2.24
CA MET A 89 -12.59 6.32 1.84
C MET A 89 -13.83 6.17 2.73
N ASN A 90 -14.54 7.28 2.94
CA ASN A 90 -15.81 7.26 3.66
C ASN A 90 -16.92 6.79 2.72
N VAL A 91 -17.79 5.93 3.23
CA VAL A 91 -18.94 5.38 2.50
C VAL A 91 -20.18 5.57 3.37
N LYS A 92 -21.26 6.04 2.78
CA LYS A 92 -22.53 6.23 3.49
C LYS A 92 -23.35 4.96 3.50
N ALA A 93 -24.19 4.80 4.51
CA ALA A 93 -25.20 3.75 4.60
C ALA A 93 -26.05 3.71 3.31
N GLY A 94 -26.18 2.52 2.74
CA GLY A 94 -26.88 2.27 1.49
C GLY A 94 -26.07 2.59 0.23
N GLU A 95 -24.83 3.09 0.31
CA GLU A 95 -23.95 3.19 -0.86
C GLU A 95 -23.29 1.85 -1.19
N GLU A 96 -23.05 1.60 -2.48
CA GLU A 96 -22.30 0.44 -2.96
C GLU A 96 -20.88 0.37 -2.36
N LEU A 97 -20.50 -0.81 -1.86
CA LEU A 97 -19.20 -1.01 -1.25
C LEU A 97 -18.08 -0.87 -2.29
N PRO A 98 -17.00 -0.13 -1.97
CA PRO A 98 -15.91 0.06 -2.89
C PRO A 98 -15.06 -1.20 -3.02
N LEU A 99 -14.70 -1.53 -4.25
CA LEU A 99 -13.79 -2.58 -4.64
C LEU A 99 -12.46 -1.96 -5.06
N CYS A 100 -11.40 -2.28 -4.32
CA CYS A 100 -10.05 -1.77 -4.53
C CYS A 100 -9.05 -2.92 -4.60
N CYS A 101 -8.10 -2.87 -5.53
CA CYS A 101 -7.09 -3.92 -5.73
C CYS A 101 -7.69 -5.33 -5.90
N GLY A 102 -8.88 -5.42 -6.51
CA GLY A 102 -9.57 -6.69 -6.76
C GLY A 102 -10.37 -7.25 -5.57
N LYS A 103 -10.43 -6.55 -4.43
CA LYS A 103 -11.19 -6.97 -3.25
C LYS A 103 -12.12 -5.87 -2.75
N ILE A 104 -13.22 -6.26 -2.13
CA ILE A 104 -14.10 -5.32 -1.41
C ILE A 104 -13.32 -4.76 -0.22
N MET A 105 -13.42 -3.45 -0.02
CA MET A 105 -12.74 -2.76 1.08
C MET A 105 -13.38 -3.15 2.42
N VAL A 106 -12.56 -3.14 3.47
CA VAL A 106 -12.92 -3.58 4.83
C VAL A 106 -13.41 -2.38 5.63
N CYS A 107 -14.48 -2.54 6.41
CA CYS A 107 -14.98 -1.55 7.36
C CYS A 107 -13.94 -1.25 8.45
N MET A 108 -13.90 -0.05 9.00
CA MET A 108 -12.97 0.32 10.08
C MET A 108 -13.61 0.25 11.48
N ASP A 109 -14.94 0.18 11.57
CA ASP A 109 -15.70 -0.13 12.78
C ASP A 109 -15.29 -1.44 13.48
#